data_AF-A0A1G0MG30-F1
#
_entry.id   AF-A0A1G0MG30-F1
#
_cell.length_a   1.000
_cell.length_b   1.000
_cell.length_c   1.000
_cell.angle_alpha   90.00
_cell.angle_beta   90.00
_cell.angle_gamma   90.00
#
_symmetry.space_group_name_H-M   'P 1'
#
loop_
_entity.id
_entity.type
_entity.pdbx_description
1 polymer ?
#
loop_
_entity_poly.entity_id
_entity_poly.type
_entity_poly.pdbx_seq_one_letter_code
_entity_poly.pdbx_strand_id
1 'polypeptide(L)'
;MLAIRLDEKTESRLERLAKETHRTKSYFVKRAITTFLDEMEDKLIAVARLEQENPTFLTSNELWRELGWEKPADKPKRQSK
;
A
#
# COMPACT_ATOMS: atom_id res chain seq x y z
N MET A 1 15.88 -12.63 10.04
CA MET A 1 14.64 -13.10 10.70
C MET A 1 14.06 -11.90 11.46
N LEU A 2 12.81 -11.53 11.20
CA LEU A 2 12.17 -10.34 11.79
C LEU A 2 11.61 -10.69 13.19
N ALA A 3 12.04 -9.97 14.22
CA ALA A 3 11.47 -10.07 15.56
C ALA A 3 10.54 -8.88 15.82
N ILE A 4 9.27 -9.14 16.10
CA ILE A 4 8.25 -8.12 16.38
C ILE A 4 7.74 -8.29 17.80
N ARG A 5 7.50 -7.17 18.50
CA ARG A 5 6.79 -7.16 19.78
C ARG A 5 5.31 -6.92 19.49
N LEU A 6 4.47 -7.77 20.04
CA LEU A 6 3.02 -7.64 19.98
C LEU A 6 2.49 -7.31 21.38
N ASP A 7 1.39 -6.58 21.45
CA ASP A 7 0.66 -6.44 22.70
C ASP A 7 0.04 -7.78 23.12
N GLU A 8 -0.17 -7.97 24.43
CA GLU A 8 -0.67 -9.23 25.00
C GLU A 8 -2.00 -9.69 24.37
N LYS A 9 -2.88 -8.74 24.04
CA LYS A 9 -4.20 -9.05 23.46
C LYS A 9 -4.04 -9.59 22.04
N THR A 10 -3.19 -8.98 21.21
CA THR A 10 -2.91 -9.45 19.85
C THR A 10 -2.20 -10.79 19.86
N GLU A 11 -1.22 -10.99 20.75
CA GLU A 11 -0.52 -12.27 20.88
C GLU A 11 -1.48 -13.39 21.29
N SER A 12 -2.36 -13.14 22.27
CA SER A 12 -3.36 -14.12 22.73
C SER A 12 -4.32 -14.52 21.61
N ARG A 13 -4.75 -13.56 20.78
CA ARG A 13 -5.61 -13.82 19.61
C ARG A 13 -4.89 -14.65 18.56
N LEU A 14 -3.65 -14.33 18.26
CA LEU A 14 -2.82 -15.06 17.30
C LEU A 14 -2.57 -16.49 17.76
N GLU A 15 -2.34 -16.69 19.06
CA GLU A 15 -2.14 -18.01 19.65
C GLU A 15 -3.39 -18.87 19.59
N ARG A 16 -4.56 -18.30 19.91
CA ARG A 16 -5.83 -19.03 19.79
C ARG A 16 -6.10 -19.44 18.34
N LEU A 17 -5.92 -18.53 17.38
CA LEU A 17 -6.11 -18.80 15.96
C LEU A 17 -5.16 -19.91 15.47
N ALA A 18 -3.90 -19.86 15.89
CA ALA A 18 -2.91 -20.89 15.57
C ALA A 18 -3.33 -22.28 16.09
N LYS A 19 -3.79 -22.35 17.35
CA LYS A 19 -4.26 -23.60 17.99
C LYS A 19 -5.51 -24.16 17.29
N GLU A 20 -6.52 -23.33 17.03
CA GLU A 20 -7.79 -23.75 16.42
C GLU A 20 -7.64 -24.22 14.97
N THR A 21 -6.67 -23.68 14.23
CA THR A 21 -6.47 -24.00 12.80
C THR A 21 -5.34 -25.00 12.55
N HIS A 22 -4.65 -25.45 13.61
CA HIS A 22 -3.46 -26.30 13.53
C HIS A 22 -2.36 -25.74 12.63
N ARG A 23 -2.15 -24.41 12.69
CA ARG A 23 -1.10 -23.69 11.96
C ARG A 23 -0.18 -22.97 12.92
N THR A 24 1.05 -22.68 12.49
CA THR A 24 2.00 -21.93 13.31
C THR A 24 1.64 -20.44 13.33
N LYS A 25 1.97 -19.73 14.43
CA LYS A 25 1.82 -18.26 14.51
C LYS A 25 2.50 -17.57 13.31
N SER A 26 3.69 -18.04 12.94
CA SER A 26 4.47 -17.51 11.81
C SER A 26 3.77 -17.65 10.45
N TYR A 27 2.89 -18.64 10.25
CA TYR A 27 2.10 -18.75 9.02
C TYR A 27 1.18 -17.53 8.85
N PHE A 28 0.44 -17.19 9.91
CA PHE A 28 -0.48 -16.05 9.90
C PHE A 28 0.25 -14.72 9.82
N VAL A 29 1.35 -14.55 10.55
CA VAL A 29 2.15 -13.31 10.49
C VAL A 29 2.70 -13.09 9.09
N LYS A 30 3.28 -14.13 8.46
CA LYS A 30 3.76 -14.03 7.07
C LYS A 30 2.63 -13.64 6.12
N ARG A 31 1.50 -14.34 6.21
CA ARG A 31 0.34 -14.05 5.35
C ARG A 31 -0.17 -12.62 5.55
N ALA A 32 -0.31 -12.16 6.79
CA ALA A 32 -0.76 -10.82 7.09
C ALA A 32 0.19 -9.75 6.53
N ILE A 33 1.51 -9.95 6.65
CA ILE A 33 2.50 -9.03 6.06
C ILE A 33 2.40 -9.03 4.53
N THR A 34 2.36 -10.21 3.90
CA THR A 34 2.24 -10.30 2.44
C THR A 34 0.97 -9.61 1.94
N THR A 35 -0.19 -9.92 2.54
CA THR A 35 -1.46 -9.28 2.16
C THR A 35 -1.43 -7.76 2.40
N PHE A 36 -0.82 -7.30 3.49
CA PHE A 36 -0.67 -5.87 3.73
C PHE A 36 0.19 -5.19 2.67
N LEU A 37 1.30 -5.81 2.26
CA LEU A 37 2.15 -5.27 1.20
C LEU A 37 1.42 -5.22 -0.15
N ASP A 38 0.77 -6.32 -0.53
CA ASP A 38 0.00 -6.41 -1.79
C ASP A 38 -1.08 -5.31 -1.88
N GLU A 39 -1.70 -4.95 -0.76
CA GLU A 39 -2.75 -3.94 -0.72
C GLU A 39 -2.22 -2.51 -0.57
N MET A 40 -1.16 -2.29 0.21
CA MET A 40 -0.77 -0.96 0.69
C MET A 40 0.55 -0.42 0.14
N GLU A 41 1.41 -1.25 -0.46
CA GLU A 41 2.76 -0.84 -0.87
C GLU A 41 2.76 0.39 -1.78
N ASP A 42 2.06 0.33 -2.92
CA ASP A 42 1.98 1.43 -3.87
C ASP A 42 1.42 2.72 -3.24
N LYS A 43 0.39 2.57 -2.39
CA LYS A 43 -0.22 3.69 -1.68
C LYS A 43 0.78 4.36 -0.74
N LEU A 44 1.50 3.57 0.06
CA LEU A 44 2.47 4.09 1.01
C LEU A 44 3.63 4.78 0.29
N ILE A 45 4.10 4.23 -0.83
CA ILE A 45 5.10 4.87 -1.68
C ILE A 45 4.59 6.21 -2.21
N ALA A 46 3.34 6.27 -2.68
CA ALA A 46 2.74 7.52 -3.16
C ALA A 46 2.62 8.59 -2.06
N VAL A 47 2.18 8.21 -0.87
CA VAL A 47 2.12 9.11 0.30
C VAL A 47 3.51 9.60 0.67
N ALA A 48 4.49 8.69 0.76
CA ALA A 48 5.87 9.05 1.11
C ALA A 48 6.48 10.03 0.09
N ARG A 49 6.16 9.93 -1.20
CA ARG A 49 6.57 10.90 -2.22
C ARG A 49 5.93 12.28 -2.03
N LEU A 50 4.67 12.31 -1.61
CA LEU A 50 3.94 13.56 -1.34
C LEU A 50 4.47 14.29 -0.11
N GLU A 51 4.91 13.54 0.91
CA GLU A 51 5.47 14.08 2.16
C GLU A 51 6.92 14.56 2.03
N GLN A 52 7.57 14.37 0.87
CA GLN A 52 8.93 14.89 0.65
C GLN A 52 8.94 16.42 0.71
N GLU A 53 9.97 17.00 1.33
CA GLU A 53 10.07 18.46 1.54
C GLU A 53 10.09 19.28 0.24
N ASN A 54 10.55 18.69 -0.86
CA ASN A 54 10.57 19.34 -2.17
C ASN A 54 10.14 18.36 -3.27
N PRO A 55 8.83 18.08 -3.40
CA PRO A 55 8.34 17.09 -4.34
C PRO A 55 8.40 17.63 -5.76
N THR A 56 8.92 16.82 -6.69
CA THR A 56 8.87 17.13 -8.12
C THR A 56 7.45 16.90 -8.63
N PHE A 57 6.80 17.98 -9.09
CA PHE A 57 5.52 17.88 -9.77
C PHE A 57 5.73 17.87 -11.28
N LEU A 58 5.09 16.93 -11.96
CA LEU A 58 5.02 16.90 -13.42
C LEU A 58 3.69 17.50 -13.87
N THR A 59 3.71 18.32 -14.90
CA THR A 59 2.50 18.69 -15.63
C THR A 59 1.95 17.45 -16.36
N SER A 60 0.67 17.45 -16.71
CA SER A 60 0.09 16.32 -17.45
C SER A 60 0.85 16.00 -18.73
N ASN A 61 1.31 17.01 -19.46
CA ASN A 61 2.04 16.80 -20.72
C ASN A 61 3.43 16.17 -20.49
N GLU A 62 4.12 16.52 -19.40
CA GLU A 62 5.41 15.90 -19.03
C GLU A 62 5.22 14.46 -18.57
N LEU A 63 4.19 14.19 -17.74
CA LEU A 63 3.84 12.83 -17.30
C LEU A 63 3.60 11.89 -18.49
N TRP A 64 2.75 12.27 -19.44
CA TRP A 64 2.45 11.42 -20.60
C TRP A 64 3.69 11.18 -21.47
N ARG A 65 4.57 12.19 -21.60
CA ARG A 65 5.84 12.07 -22.33
C ARG A 65 6.78 11.08 -21.66
N GLU A 66 6.93 11.15 -20.33
CA GLU A 66 7.79 10.24 -19.57
C GLU A 66 7.28 8.80 -19.57
N LEU A 67 5.95 8.61 -19.52
CA LEU A 67 5.34 7.27 -19.62
C LEU A 67 5.44 6.66 -21.02
N GLY A 68 5.80 7.46 -22.05
CA GLY A 68 5.79 7.02 -23.44
C GLY A 68 4.38 6.70 -23.97
N TRP A 69 3.36 7.30 -23.39
CA TRP A 69 1.94 7.04 -23.71
C TRP A 69 1.29 8.25 -24.37
N GLU A 70 0.32 8.00 -25.24
CA GLU A 70 -0.49 9.08 -25.81
C GLU A 70 -1.41 9.67 -24.75
N LYS A 71 -1.39 11.00 -24.62
CA LYS A 71 -2.31 11.73 -23.74
C LYS A 71 -3.74 11.49 -24.24
N PRO A 72 -4.65 10.93 -23.42
CA PRO A 72 -6.05 10.81 -23.80
C PRO A 72 -6.65 12.20 -24.04
N ALA A 73 -7.51 12.30 -25.05
CA ALA A 73 -8.19 13.55 -25.38
C ALA A 73 -8.89 14.12 -24.15
N ASP A 74 -8.68 15.41 -23.87
CA ASP A 74 -9.28 16.09 -22.72
C ASP A 74 -10.81 15.90 -22.77
N LYS A 75 -11.39 15.21 -21.76
CA LYS A 75 -12.85 15.12 -21.65
C LYS A 75 -13.41 16.54 -21.57
N PRO A 76 -14.53 16.85 -22.24
CA PRO A 76 -15.10 18.20 -22.20
C PRO A 76 -15.29 18.60 -20.73
N LYS A 77 -14.80 19.80 -20.39
CA LYS A 77 -14.94 20.38 -19.06
C LYS A 77 -16.38 20.17 -18.62
N ARG A 78 -16.60 19.50 -17.47
CA ARG A 78 -17.93 19.44 -16.85
C ARG A 78 -18.39 20.89 -16.71
N GLN A 79 -19.33 21.32 -17.55
CA GLN A 79 -19.97 22.61 -17.39
C GLN A 79 -20.70 22.52 -16.05
N SER A 80 -20.18 23.20 -15.03
CA SER A 80 -20.95 23.47 -13.83
C SER A 80 -22.18 24.26 -14.26
N LYS A 81 -23.36 23.68 -14.05
CA LYS A 81 -24.61 24.45 -14.01
C LYS A 81 -24.66 25.22 -12.70
#